data_AF-A0A1A9G758-F1
#
_entry.id   AF-A0A1A9G758-F1
#
_cell.length_a   1.000
_cell.length_b   1.000
_cell.length_c   1.000
_cell.angle_alpha   90.00
_cell.angle_beta   90.00
_cell.angle_gamma   90.00
#
_symmetry.space_group_name_H-M   'P 1'
#
loop_
_entity.id
_entity.type
_entity.pdbx_description
1 polymer ?
#
loop_
_entity_poly.entity_id
_entity_poly.type
_entity_poly.pdbx_seq_one_letter_code
_entity_poly.pdbx_strand_id
1 'polypeptide(L)' 'MPLYVKDQEVDRLAERLSTLRKVSKTEAVRQALVHELQRAESEPTLVEKAVAMTRELNRKYAPTGLKADKAFIDSLYED' A
#
# COMPACT_ATOMS: atom_id res chain seq x y z
N MET A 1 5.45 1.88 -28.19
CA MET A 1 4.27 1.68 -29.06
C MET A 1 3.06 2.31 -28.39
N PRO A 2 2.19 3.06 -29.10
CA PRO A 2 0.92 3.49 -28.54
C PRO A 2 0.03 2.26 -28.27
N LEU A 3 -0.55 2.18 -27.08
CA LEU A 3 -1.51 1.15 -26.71
C LEU A 3 -2.80 1.38 -27.53
N TYR A 4 -3.13 0.48 -28.45
CA TYR A 4 -4.33 0.56 -29.27
C TYR A 4 -5.37 -0.43 -28.76
N VAL A 5 -6.37 0.07 -28.03
CA VAL A 5 -7.44 -0.74 -27.47
C VAL A 5 -8.66 -0.66 -28.39
N LYS A 6 -8.99 -1.77 -29.08
CA LYS A 6 -10.17 -1.92 -29.96
C LYS A 6 -11.44 -2.36 -29.22
N ASP A 7 -11.58 -1.96 -27.97
CA ASP A 7 -12.70 -2.36 -27.13
C ASP A 7 -13.64 -1.18 -26.90
N GLN A 8 -14.91 -1.34 -27.27
CA GLN A 8 -15.94 -0.31 -27.08
C GLN A 8 -16.23 -0.03 -25.60
N GLU A 9 -16.07 -1.03 -24.73
CA GLU A 9 -16.27 -0.87 -23.30
C GLU A 9 -15.17 0.00 -22.68
N VAL A 10 -13.92 -0.21 -23.10
CA VAL A 10 -12.78 0.61 -22.64
C VAL A 10 -12.90 2.05 -23.10
N ASP A 11 -13.36 2.32 -24.32
CA ASP A 11 -13.60 3.70 -24.79
C ASP A 11 -14.71 4.39 -23.98
N ARG A 12 -15.80 3.69 -23.66
CA ARG A 12 -16.85 4.23 -22.78
C ARG A 12 -16.34 4.54 -21.37
N LEU A 13 -15.50 3.67 -20.81
CA LEU A 13 -14.87 3.90 -19.50
C LEU A 13 -13.91 5.11 -19.55
N ALA A 14 -13.09 5.20 -20.60
CA ALA A 14 -12.17 6.32 -20.81
C ALA A 14 -12.91 7.65 -20.99
N GLU A 15 -13.99 7.67 -21.78
CA GLU A 15 -14.88 8.84 -21.97
C GLU A 15 -15.50 9.29 -20.64
N ARG A 16 -16.03 8.36 -19.86
CA ARG A 16 -16.64 8.66 -18.56
C ARG A 16 -15.61 9.23 -17.59
N LEU A 17 -14.41 8.63 -17.53
CA LEU A 17 -13.33 9.10 -16.66
C LEU A 17 -12.81 10.47 -17.11
N SER A 18 -12.67 10.68 -18.42
CA SER A 18 -12.31 11.95 -19.06
C SER A 18 -13.30 13.04 -18.70
N THR A 19 -14.61 12.78 -18.79
CA THR A 19 -15.68 13.73 -18.46
C THR A 19 -15.66 14.09 -16.97
N LEU A 20 -15.52 13.09 -16.09
CA LEU A 20 -15.49 13.30 -14.64
C LEU A 20 -14.25 14.11 -14.20
N ARG A 21 -13.10 13.84 -14.81
CA ARG A 21 -11.81 14.46 -14.47
C ARG A 21 -11.54 15.74 -15.26
N LYS A 22 -12.34 16.04 -16.29
CA LYS A 22 -12.15 17.15 -17.26
C LYS A 22 -10.76 17.14 -17.92
N VAL A 23 -10.27 15.95 -18.26
CA VAL A 23 -8.98 15.74 -18.95
C VAL A 23 -9.22 14.97 -20.24
N SER A 24 -8.23 14.89 -21.14
CA SER A 24 -8.36 14.08 -22.37
C SER A 24 -8.51 12.59 -22.05
N LYS A 25 -9.11 11.80 -22.96
CA LYS A 25 -9.21 10.33 -22.82
C LYS A 25 -7.86 9.68 -22.54
N THR A 26 -6.81 10.10 -23.25
CA THR A 26 -5.46 9.58 -23.09
C THR A 26 -4.90 9.87 -21.70
N GLU A 27 -5.10 11.09 -21.19
CA GLU A 27 -4.63 11.46 -19.85
C GLU A 27 -5.46 10.83 -18.75
N ALA A 28 -6.76 10.66 -18.95
CA ALA A 28 -7.64 9.90 -18.07
C ALA A 28 -7.15 8.45 -17.92
N VAL A 29 -6.85 7.78 -19.04
CA VAL A 29 -6.32 6.41 -19.05
C VAL A 29 -4.94 6.35 -18.41
N ARG A 30 -4.04 7.30 -18.70
CA ARG A 30 -2.72 7.39 -18.06
C ARG A 30 -2.85 7.47 -16.54
N GLN A 31 -3.67 8.38 -16.03
CA GLN A 31 -3.87 8.57 -14.60
C GLN A 31 -4.47 7.34 -13.93
N ALA A 32 -5.44 6.68 -14.58
CA ALA A 32 -6.02 5.44 -14.08
C ALA A 32 -4.96 4.33 -13.94
N LEU A 33 -4.10 4.15 -14.95
CA LEU A 33 -3.02 3.17 -14.91
C LEU A 33 -1.98 3.50 -13.83
N VAL A 34 -1.60 4.78 -13.68
CA VAL A 34 -0.67 5.20 -12.62
C VAL A 34 -1.24 4.91 -11.24
N HIS A 35 -2.52 5.19 -11.00
CA HIS A 35 -3.15 4.89 -9.72
C HIS A 35 -3.23 3.39 -9.42
N GLU A 36 -3.56 2.56 -10.41
CA GLU A 36 -3.62 1.11 -10.20
C GLU A 36 -2.22 0.51 -10.01
N LEU A 37 -1.21 1.00 -10.74
CA LEU A 37 0.19 0.64 -10.47
C LEU A 37 0.60 1.04 -9.06
N GLN A 38 0.31 2.28 -8.66
CA GLN A 38 0.58 2.73 -7.29
C GLN A 38 -0.12 1.85 -6.27
N ARG A 39 -1.38 1.42 -6.49
CA ARG A 39 -2.08 0.52 -5.56
C ARG A 39 -1.44 -0.87 -5.50
N ALA A 40 -1.08 -1.42 -6.65
CA ALA A 40 -0.44 -2.72 -6.74
C ALA A 40 0.97 -2.71 -6.12
N GLU A 41 1.73 -1.64 -6.32
CA GLU A 41 3.09 -1.46 -5.79
C GLU A 41 3.10 -0.99 -4.33
N SER A 42 2.07 -0.26 -3.89
CA SER A 42 1.94 0.23 -2.53
C SER A 42 1.21 -0.75 -1.61
N GLU A 43 0.96 -2.00 -2.04
CA GLU A 43 0.49 -3.01 -1.10
C GLU A 43 1.60 -3.26 -0.07
N PRO A 44 1.42 -2.80 1.19
CA PRO A 44 2.50 -2.88 2.14
C PRO A 44 2.75 -4.35 2.44
N THR A 45 4.02 -4.72 2.41
CA THR A 45 4.48 -6.04 2.78
C THR A 45 3.99 -6.38 4.19
N LEU A 46 3.85 -7.66 4.50
CA LEU A 46 3.49 -8.09 5.86
C LEU A 46 4.45 -7.53 6.92
N VAL A 47 5.72 -7.35 6.55
CA VAL A 47 6.75 -6.72 7.40
C VAL A 47 6.39 -5.26 7.67
N GLU A 48 6.06 -4.47 6.65
CA GLU A 48 5.68 -3.06 6.82
C GLU A 48 4.40 -2.91 7.64
N LYS A 49 3.42 -3.79 7.42
CA LYS A 49 2.18 -3.86 8.22
C LYS A 49 2.51 -4.16 9.70
N ALA A 50 3.37 -5.13 9.98
CA ALA A 50 3.77 -5.48 11.34
C ALA A 50 4.59 -4.37 12.03
N VAL A 51 5.49 -3.70 11.30
CA VAL A 51 6.25 -2.56 11.82
C VAL A 51 5.34 -1.39 12.14
N ALA A 52 4.37 -1.08 11.26
CA ALA A 52 3.40 -0.02 11.50
C ALA A 52 2.55 -0.30 12.75
N MET A 53 2.03 -1.53 12.89
CA MET A 53 1.30 -1.97 14.07
C MET A 53 2.14 -1.84 15.35
N THR A 54 3.38 -2.33 15.32
CA THR A 54 4.30 -2.26 16.48
C THR A 54 4.60 -0.82 16.87
N ARG A 55 4.79 0.06 15.88
CA ARG A 55 5.01 1.49 16.11
C ARG A 55 3.80 2.17 16.73
N GLU A 56 2.58 1.85 16.29
CA GLU A 56 1.36 2.36 16.92
C GLU A 56 1.21 1.89 18.36
N LEU A 57 1.44 0.59 18.62
CA LEU A 57 1.38 0.04 19.97
C LEU A 57 2.38 0.72 20.90
N ASN A 58 3.63 0.89 20.49
CA ASN A 58 4.66 1.57 21.27
C ASN A 58 4.37 3.07 21.49
N ARG A 59 3.60 3.71 20.58
CA ARG A 59 3.20 5.11 20.75
C ARG A 59 2.03 5.25 21.73
N LYS A 60 1.14 4.25 21.78
CA LYS A 60 -0.07 4.25 22.61
C LYS A 60 0.18 3.74 24.03
N TYR A 61 1.11 2.79 24.18
CA TYR A 61 1.41 2.15 25.45
C TYR A 61 2.87 2.41 25.81
N ALA A 62 3.11 2.90 27.03
CA ALA A 62 4.46 3.00 27.55
C ALA A 62 5.05 1.59 27.70
N PRO A 63 6.34 1.38 27.43
CA PRO A 63 6.99 0.09 27.61
C PRO A 63 7.10 -0.21 29.11
N THR A 64 6.11 -0.92 29.65
CA THR A 64 6.04 -1.32 31.07
C THR A 64 6.54 -2.74 31.33
N GLY A 65 6.91 -3.48 30.28
CA GLY A 65 7.47 -4.82 30.39
C GLY A 65 8.94 -4.83 30.80
N LEU A 66 9.42 -5.98 31.29
CA LEU A 66 10.85 -6.22 31.50
C LEU A 66 11.59 -6.03 30.17
N LYS A 67 12.80 -5.48 30.24
CA LYS A 67 13.67 -5.44 29.05
C LYS A 67 13.97 -6.88 28.68
N ALA A 68 13.64 -7.27 27.45
CA ALA A 68 14.05 -8.54 26.87
C ALA A 68 15.54 -8.48 26.50
N ASP A 69 16.39 -8.25 27.50
CA ASP A 69 17.83 -8.27 27.36
C ASP A 69 18.35 -9.71 27.42
N LYS A 70 19.65 -9.86 27.16
CA LYS A 70 20.29 -11.18 27.13
C LYS A 70 20.09 -11.94 28.44
N ALA A 71 20.20 -11.25 29.58
CA ALA A 71 20.05 -11.88 30.90
C ALA A 71 18.60 -12.38 31.12
N PHE A 72 17.60 -11.61 30.68
CA PHE A 72 16.21 -12.06 30.68
C PHE A 72 16.00 -13.28 29.77
N ILE A 73 16.57 -13.28 28.57
CA ILE A 73 16.42 -14.41 27.63
C ILE A 73 17.10 -15.66 28.19
N ASP A 74 18.32 -15.54 28.71
CA ASP A 74 19.07 -16.63 29.31
C ASP A 74 18.27 -17.24 30.50
N SER A 75 17.62 -16.40 31.32
CA SER A 75 16.75 -16.85 32.43
C SER A 75 15.49 -17.63 32.02
N LEU A 76 15.07 -17.59 30.74
CA LEU A 76 13.92 -18.36 30.25
C LEU A 76 14.28 -19.80 29.89
N TYR A 77 15.57 -20.12 29.74
CA TYR A 77 16.08 -21.42 29.31
C TYR A 77 16.99 -22.08 30.35
N GLU A 78 17.31 -21.40 31.44
CA GLU A 78 18.05 -21.96 32.57
C GLU A 78 17.05 -22.50 33.62
N ASP A 79 16.94 -23.83 33.70
CA ASP A 79 16.38 -24.58 34.85
C ASP A 79 17.48 -24.85 35.90
#